data_AF-A0A7J7NW55-F1
#
_entry.id   AF-A0A7J7NW55-F1
#
_cell.length_a   1.000
_cell.length_b   1.000
_cell.length_c   1.000
_cell.angle_alpha   90.00
_cell.angle_beta   90.00
_cell.angle_gamma   90.00
#
_symmetry.space_group_name_H-M   'P 1'
#
loop_
_entity.id
_entity.type
_entity.pdbx_description
1 polymer ?
#
loop_
_entity_poly.entity_id
_entity_poly.type
_entity_poly.pdbx_seq_one_letter_code
_entity_poly.pdbx_strand_id
1 'polypeptide(L)'
;MPHSFFFDSIEQANGSRIVTSYVRKSPRNLPTCSFSGNHSADAVMKIRVFSPPEKLKWVGRRECCDVVRISGVNVTEVRIRSCMEEEIVA
;
A
#
# COMPACT_ATOMS: atom_id res chain seq x y z
N MET A 1 0.80 18.71 4.46
CA MET A 1 0.59 18.19 3.10
C MET A 1 1.04 16.73 3.04
N PRO A 2 0.19 15.79 2.58
CA PRO A 2 0.51 14.37 2.51
C PRO A 2 1.44 14.04 1.34
N HIS A 3 2.03 12.83 1.37
CA HIS A 3 2.68 12.26 0.19
C HIS A 3 1.61 11.77 -0.79
N SER A 4 1.68 12.21 -2.05
CA SER A 4 0.70 11.85 -3.08
C SER A 4 1.28 10.86 -4.08
N PHE A 5 0.56 9.76 -4.28
CA PHE A 5 0.87 8.72 -5.27
C PHE A 5 -0.23 8.68 -6.33
N PHE A 6 0.16 8.55 -7.58
CA PHE A 6 -0.72 8.53 -8.73
C PHE A 6 -0.76 7.14 -9.32
N PHE A 7 -1.91 6.77 -9.88
CA PHE A 7 -2.05 5.52 -10.62
C PHE A 7 -1.02 5.44 -11.74
N ASP A 8 -0.35 4.29 -11.85
CA ASP A 8 0.69 4.00 -12.84
C ASP A 8 0.22 2.90 -13.79
N SER A 9 -0.05 1.70 -13.26
CA SER A 9 -0.45 0.55 -14.06
C SER A 9 -1.31 -0.44 -13.30
N ILE A 10 -1.96 -1.33 -14.04
CA ILE A 10 -2.64 -2.51 -13.53
C ILE A 10 -2.19 -3.74 -14.33
N GLU A 11 -1.78 -4.79 -13.63
CA GLU A 11 -1.24 -6.01 -14.22
C GLU A 11 -1.88 -7.25 -13.55
N GLN A 12 -2.13 -8.30 -14.33
CA GLN A 12 -2.52 -9.60 -13.77
C GLN A 12 -1.28 -10.41 -13.45
N ALA A 13 -1.00 -10.62 -12.16
CA ALA A 13 0.09 -11.46 -11.70
C ALA A 13 -0.39 -12.93 -11.63
N ASN A 14 0.27 -13.79 -12.41
CA ASN A 14 0.16 -15.26 -12.36
C ASN A 14 -1.29 -15.79 -12.31
N GLY A 15 -2.22 -15.12 -13.00
CA GLY A 15 -3.63 -15.52 -13.13
C GLY A 15 -4.48 -15.51 -11.85
N SER A 16 -3.90 -15.15 -10.70
CA SER A 16 -4.55 -15.28 -9.39
C SER A 16 -4.53 -14.02 -8.54
N ARG A 17 -3.81 -12.96 -8.95
CA ARG A 17 -3.74 -11.67 -8.24
C ARG A 17 -3.67 -10.51 -9.21
N ILE A 18 -4.35 -9.42 -8.88
CA ILE A 18 -4.24 -8.16 -9.61
C ILE A 18 -3.22 -7.29 -8.88
N VAL A 19 -2.25 -6.76 -9.61
CA VAL A 19 -1.24 -5.83 -9.11
C VAL A 19 -1.58 -4.45 -9.62
N THR A 20 -1.89 -3.53 -8.72
CA THR A 20 -2.09 -2.13 -9.03
C THR A 20 -0.88 -1.34 -8.55
N SER A 21 -0.23 -0.65 -9.48
CA SER A 21 0.95 0.16 -9.21
C SER A 21 0.58 1.63 -9.06
N TYR A 22 1.19 2.29 -8.08
CA TYR A 22 1.10 3.73 -7.87
C TYR A 22 2.51 4.32 -7.72
N VAL A 23 2.76 5.47 -8.35
CA VAL A 23 4.05 6.15 -8.32
C VAL A 23 3.96 7.50 -7.65
N ARG A 24 5.01 7.88 -6.92
CA ARG A 24 5.11 9.20 -6.32
C ARG A 24 5.17 10.25 -7.42
N LYS A 25 4.26 11.23 -7.43
CA LYS A 25 4.26 12.31 -8.43
C LYS A 25 5.35 13.34 -8.19
N SER A 26 5.55 13.72 -6.93
CA SER A 26 6.54 14.74 -6.56
C SER A 26 7.06 14.51 -5.14
N PRO A 27 8.30 14.94 -4.84
CA PRO A 27 8.79 14.96 -3.47
C PRO A 27 7.96 15.92 -2.62
N ARG A 28 7.76 15.58 -1.34
CA ARG A 28 6.98 16.39 -0.41
C ARG A 28 7.71 17.67 0.01
N ASN A 29 9.04 17.68 -0.01
CA ASN A 29 9.91 18.82 0.35
C ASN A 29 9.53 19.48 1.69
N LEU A 30 9.06 18.67 2.65
CA LEU A 30 8.72 19.12 4.00
C LEU A 30 9.45 18.23 5.01
N PRO A 31 9.78 18.78 6.21
CA PRO A 31 10.45 18.01 7.24
C PRO A 31 9.61 16.81 7.71
N THR A 32 10.29 15.84 8.33
CA THR A 32 9.65 14.66 8.91
C THR A 32 8.70 15.04 10.05
N CYS A 33 7.70 14.21 10.29
CA CYS A 33 6.76 14.44 11.38
C CYS A 33 7.49 14.24 12.72
N SER A 34 7.57 15.28 13.55
CA SER A 34 8.29 15.27 14.83
C SER A 34 7.59 14.51 15.95
N PHE A 35 6.33 14.10 15.76
CA PHE A 35 5.46 13.59 16.82
C PHE A 35 5.85 12.19 17.37
N SER A 36 6.69 11.42 16.67
CA SER A 36 7.07 10.07 17.15
C SER A 36 8.48 9.59 16.77
N GLY A 37 9.32 10.46 16.18
CA GLY A 37 10.68 10.10 15.74
C GLY A 37 10.97 10.58 14.31
N ASN A 38 12.15 10.26 13.78
CA ASN A 38 12.54 10.62 12.41
C ASN A 38 11.92 9.68 11.36
N HIS A 39 10.60 9.59 11.32
CA HIS A 39 9.88 8.77 10.36
C HIS A 39 9.65 9.55 9.07
N SER A 40 10.43 9.23 8.03
CA SER A 40 10.19 9.72 6.67
C SER A 40 9.61 8.63 5.79
N ALA A 41 8.65 8.99 4.96
CA ALA A 41 8.19 8.16 3.84
C ALA A 41 8.89 8.51 2.53
N ASP A 42 9.95 9.34 2.55
CA ASP A 42 10.65 9.81 1.34
C ASP A 42 11.36 8.73 0.56
N ALA A 43 11.74 7.63 1.21
CA ALA A 43 12.29 6.46 0.54
C ALA A 43 11.25 5.71 -0.32
N VAL A 44 9.95 5.96 -0.13
CA VAL A 44 8.88 5.27 -0.87
C VAL A 44 8.58 6.01 -2.17
N MET A 45 8.99 5.41 -3.28
CA MET A 45 8.80 5.94 -4.63
C MET A 45 7.66 5.26 -5.39
N LYS A 46 7.41 3.98 -5.10
CA LYS A 46 6.36 3.19 -5.75
C LYS A 46 5.64 2.31 -4.73
N ILE A 47 4.34 2.15 -4.92
CA ILE A 47 3.48 1.27 -4.13
C ILE A 47 2.88 0.24 -5.08
N ARG A 48 2.98 -1.05 -4.72
CA ARG A 48 2.32 -2.15 -5.42
C ARG A 48 1.25 -2.74 -4.52
N VAL A 49 -0.01 -2.63 -4.93
CA VAL A 49 -1.15 -3.19 -4.22
C VAL A 49 -1.53 -4.50 -4.88
N PHE A 50 -1.45 -5.60 -4.13
CA PHE A 50 -1.88 -6.93 -4.55
C PHE A 50 -3.30 -7.16 -4.05
N SER A 51 -4.24 -7.33 -4.99
CA SER A 51 -5.65 -7.57 -4.71
C SER A 51 -6.11 -8.93 -5.26
N PRO A 52 -7.11 -9.57 -4.63
CA PRO A 52 -7.77 -10.74 -5.19
C PRO A 52 -8.46 -10.38 -6.53
N PRO A 53 -8.50 -11.31 -7.51
CA PRO A 53 -9.14 -11.09 -8.81
C PRO A 53 -10.66 -11.12 -8.73
N GLU A 54 -11.21 -11.81 -7.74
CA GLU A 54 -12.64 -11.81 -7.47
C GLU A 54 -13.06 -10.51 -6.79
N LYS A 55 -14.25 -10.00 -7.14
CA LYS A 55 -14.88 -8.89 -6.43
C LYS A 55 -15.00 -9.27 -4.95
N LEU A 56 -14.32 -8.52 -4.08
CA LEU A 56 -14.52 -8.61 -2.65
C LEU A 56 -16.01 -8.38 -2.38
N LYS A 57 -16.65 -9.29 -1.65
CA LYS A 57 -18.08 -9.19 -1.33
C LYS A 57 -18.23 -8.06 -0.30
N TRP A 58 -18.57 -6.86 -0.77
CA TRP A 58 -18.76 -5.62 0.01
C TRP A 58 -19.89 -5.66 1.07
N VAL A 59 -20.49 -6.82 1.32
CA VAL A 59 -21.54 -6.97 2.33
C VAL A 59 -20.88 -7.22 3.69
N GLY A 60 -20.66 -6.14 4.44
CA GLY A 60 -20.38 -6.18 5.88
C GLY A 60 -18.98 -6.66 6.32
N ARG A 61 -18.03 -6.87 5.39
CA ARG A 61 -16.68 -7.36 5.73
C ARG A 61 -15.64 -6.25 5.61
N ARG A 62 -14.89 -6.05 6.69
CA ARG A 62 -13.68 -5.24 6.73
C ARG A 62 -12.64 -5.87 5.81
N GLU A 63 -11.91 -5.05 5.07
CA GLU A 63 -10.73 -5.47 4.31
C GLU A 63 -9.49 -5.13 5.12
N CYS A 64 -8.62 -6.11 5.34
CA CYS A 64 -7.36 -5.92 6.03
C CYS A 64 -6.21 -6.01 5.03
N CYS A 65 -5.11 -5.32 5.33
CA CYS A 65 -3.96 -5.34 4.46
C CYS A 65 -2.66 -5.44 5.23
N ASP A 66 -1.70 -6.14 4.64
CA ASP A 66 -0.35 -6.22 5.16
C ASP A 66 0.57 -5.29 4.37
N VAL A 67 1.31 -4.43 5.07
CA VAL A 67 2.34 -3.58 4.48
C VAL A 67 3.67 -4.30 4.56
N VAL A 68 4.13 -4.84 3.43
CA VAL A 68 5.41 -5.54 3.32
C VAL A 68 6.45 -4.56 2.77
N ARG A 69 7.39 -4.15 3.64
CA ARG A 69 8.56 -3.38 3.21
C ARG A 69 9.59 -4.34 2.62
N ILE A 70 9.95 -4.13 1.36
CA ILE A 70 11.06 -4.86 0.74
C ILE A 70 12.35 -4.10 1.07
N SER A 71 13.20 -4.69 1.90
CA SER A 71 14.50 -4.12 2.24
C SER A 71 15.35 -3.89 0.99
N GLY A 72 15.92 -2.68 0.85
CA GLY A 72 16.82 -2.33 -0.25
C GLY A 72 16.14 -1.89 -1.55
N VAL A 73 14.81 -1.77 -1.59
CA VAL A 73 14.07 -1.31 -2.78
C VAL A 73 13.13 -0.15 -2.40
N ASN A 74 13.04 0.87 -3.26
CA ASN A 74 12.15 2.04 -3.06
C ASN A 74 10.66 1.71 -3.32
N VAL A 75 10.29 0.42 -3.27
CA VAL A 75 8.97 -0.12 -3.57
C VAL A 75 8.39 -0.68 -2.28
N THR A 76 7.18 -0.25 -1.95
CA THR A 76 6.38 -0.82 -0.86
C THR A 76 5.29 -1.71 -1.43
N GLU A 77 5.16 -2.91 -0.88
CA GLU A 77 4.05 -3.82 -1.24
C GLU A 77 2.95 -3.72 -0.20
N VAL A 78 1.71 -3.68 -0.67
CA VAL A 78 0.49 -3.76 0.15
C VAL A 78 -0.30 -4.95 -0.34
N ARG A 79 -0.62 -5.89 0.54
CA ARG A 79 -1.38 -7.10 0.19
C ARG A 79 -2.74 -7.05 0.83
N ILE A 80 -3.79 -6.95 0.02
CA ILE A 80 -5.17 -6.99 0.49
C ILE A 80 -5.55 -8.44 0.79
N ARG A 81 -6.15 -8.67 1.95
CA ARG A 81 -6.60 -9.98 2.42
C ARG A 81 -7.87 -9.85 3.26
N SER A 82 -8.46 -11.00 3.58
CA SER A 82 -9.48 -11.05 4.64
C SER A 82 -8.84 -10.73 5.99
N CYS A 83 -9.58 -10.02 6.85
CA CYS A 83 -9.18 -9.82 8.24
C CYS A 83 -9.17 -11.15 9.00
N MET A 84 -8.23 -11.28 9.93
CA MET A 84 -8.24 -12.37 10.90
C MET A 84 -9.38 -12.17 11.90
N GLU A 85 -9.83 -13.25 12.53
CA GLU A 85 -10.75 -13.15 13.66
C GLU A 85 -10.10 -12.30 14.76
N GLU A 86 -10.85 -11.35 15.31
CA GLU A 86 -10.41 -10.43 16.37
C GLU A 86 -9.27 -9.46 15.99
N GLU A 87 -8.95 -9.30 14.71
CA GLU A 87 -7.96 -8.32 14.24
C GLU A 87 -8.40 -6.89 14.61
N ILE A 88 -7.63 -6.24 15.49
CA ILE A 88 -7.87 -4.85 15.91
C ILE A 88 -7.44 -3.93 14.78
N VAL A 89 -8.38 -3.18 14.23
CA VAL A 89 -8.12 -2.11 13.26
C VAL A 89 -7.77 -0.86 14.06
N ALA A 90 -6.51 -0.44 14.02
CA ALA A 90 -6.01 0.77 14.68
C ALA A 90 -6.23 2.02 13.82
#